data_AF-A0A844I0V2-F1
#
_entry.id   AF-A0A844I0V2-F1
#
_cell.length_a   1.000
_cell.length_b   1.000
_cell.length_c   1.000
_cell.angle_alpha   90.00
_cell.angle_beta   90.00
_cell.angle_gamma   90.00
#
_symmetry.space_group_name_H-M   'P 1'
#
loop_
_entity.id
_entity.type
_entity.pdbx_description
1 polymer ?
#
loop_
_entity_poly.entity_id
_entity_poly.type
_entity_poly.pdbx_seq_one_letter_code
_entity_poly.pdbx_strand_id
1 'polypeptide(L)'
;MVSNRINRFGDWTNYKDLFQSGKLGSSRPFFEGENVRERMNLVRNSIVFIRHNWNQYDKLMNDLGSLLEENCLSFDNDEDDAELAKRLSKLINSRRNWIDRLLPDEKVADDYDAIRLYTSAKGYEQIYSFMNLVFRSELPTEFERLIISVVFLVELINIDLFNYSHNAPTSIKDFNGVVYRGMYLAEDQIQSFSKICQQPLSERYISIPLGFSSTSL
;
A
#
# COMPACT_ATOMS: atom_id res chain seq x y z
N MET A 1 -22.44 -2.15 -26.19
CA MET A 1 -21.05 -2.66 -26.26
C MET A 1 -20.50 -2.72 -24.85
N VAL A 2 -20.53 -3.91 -24.23
CA VAL A 2 -19.99 -4.13 -22.89
C VAL A 2 -18.65 -4.81 -23.09
N SER A 3 -17.55 -4.06 -22.93
CA SER A 3 -16.20 -4.58 -23.15
C SER A 3 -15.31 -4.31 -21.93
N ASN A 4 -14.61 -5.37 -21.51
CA ASN A 4 -13.31 -5.36 -20.83
C ASN A 4 -13.20 -4.99 -19.34
N ARG A 5 -14.20 -5.29 -18.49
CA ARG A 5 -13.94 -5.33 -17.04
C ARG A 5 -13.21 -6.61 -16.59
N ILE A 6 -13.45 -7.74 -17.27
CA ILE A 6 -12.95 -9.08 -16.90
C ILE A 6 -11.48 -9.30 -17.35
N ASN A 7 -11.04 -8.68 -18.44
CA ASN A 7 -9.69 -8.90 -19.00
C ASN A 7 -8.58 -8.07 -18.33
N ARG A 8 -8.86 -7.32 -17.26
CA ARG A 8 -7.82 -6.57 -16.52
C ARG A 8 -6.97 -7.44 -15.60
N PHE A 9 -7.46 -8.63 -15.23
CA PHE A 9 -6.72 -9.61 -14.44
C PHE A 9 -6.82 -10.94 -15.16
N GLY A 10 -5.68 -11.57 -15.47
CA GLY A 10 -5.64 -12.84 -16.18
C GLY A 10 -6.50 -13.91 -15.48
N ASP A 11 -7.10 -14.81 -16.25
CA ASP A 11 -7.77 -15.98 -15.68
C ASP A 11 -6.71 -16.97 -15.17
N TRP A 12 -6.55 -17.07 -13.84
CA TRP A 12 -5.52 -17.89 -13.19
C TRP A 12 -5.97 -19.34 -12.94
N THR A 13 -7.17 -19.73 -13.38
CA THR A 13 -7.75 -21.05 -13.07
C THR A 13 -6.91 -22.22 -13.57
N ASN A 14 -6.26 -22.07 -14.73
CA ASN A 14 -5.42 -23.10 -15.35
C ASN A 14 -4.03 -23.27 -14.71
N TYR A 15 -3.65 -22.38 -13.78
CA TYR A 15 -2.33 -22.36 -13.17
C TYR A 15 -2.38 -22.62 -11.66
N LYS A 16 -3.54 -23.01 -11.11
CA LYS A 16 -3.75 -23.23 -9.67
C LYS A 16 -2.69 -24.11 -9.01
N ASP A 17 -2.24 -25.15 -9.71
CA ASP A 17 -1.24 -26.09 -9.19
C ASP A 17 0.17 -25.51 -9.12
N LEU A 18 0.44 -24.43 -9.86
CA LEU A 18 1.68 -23.67 -9.74
C LEU A 18 1.67 -22.76 -8.50
N PHE A 19 0.51 -22.46 -7.90
CA PHE A 19 0.38 -21.50 -6.79
C PHE A 19 0.22 -22.13 -5.41
N GLN A 20 0.66 -23.38 -5.24
CA GLN A 20 0.66 -24.03 -3.94
C GLN A 20 1.88 -23.55 -3.13
N SER A 21 1.64 -22.92 -1.98
CA SER A 21 2.71 -22.50 -1.07
C SER A 21 3.49 -23.71 -0.56
N GLY A 22 4.82 -23.68 -0.68
CA GLY A 22 5.70 -24.68 -0.07
C GLY A 22 5.62 -24.62 1.45
N LYS A 23 5.94 -25.74 2.13
CA LYS A 23 6.06 -25.76 3.60
C LYS A 23 7.38 -25.11 4.01
N LEU A 24 7.33 -23.83 4.34
CA LEU A 24 8.45 -23.16 4.98
C LEU A 24 8.50 -23.56 6.45
N GLY A 25 9.46 -24.41 6.85
CA GLY A 25 9.58 -24.91 8.23
C GLY A 25 9.41 -23.85 9.33
N SER A 26 10.43 -23.04 9.59
CA SER A 26 10.39 -21.94 10.59
C SER A 26 10.38 -20.54 9.99
N SER A 27 10.57 -20.41 8.67
CA SER A 27 10.64 -19.14 7.97
C SER A 27 9.26 -18.70 7.51
N ARG A 28 8.64 -17.71 8.16
CA ARG A 28 7.29 -17.29 7.79
C ARG A 28 7.32 -16.26 6.64
N PRO A 29 6.69 -16.51 5.47
CA PRO A 29 6.44 -15.47 4.48
C PRO A 29 5.60 -14.34 5.08
N PHE A 30 5.70 -13.14 4.51
CA PHE A 30 5.10 -11.93 5.07
C PHE A 30 3.56 -11.93 4.99
N PHE A 31 2.97 -12.80 4.17
CA PHE A 31 1.57 -13.23 4.27
C PHE A 31 1.47 -14.71 4.65
N GLU A 32 1.89 -15.07 5.85
CA GLU A 32 1.60 -16.37 6.48
C GLU A 32 0.94 -16.20 7.85
N GLY A 33 0.12 -17.16 8.24
CA GLY A 33 -0.71 -17.15 9.43
C GLY A 33 -2.14 -17.63 9.11
N GLU A 34 -2.82 -18.20 10.10
CA GLU A 34 -4.15 -18.80 9.92
C GLU A 34 -5.19 -17.80 9.36
N ASN A 35 -4.96 -16.49 9.56
CA ASN A 35 -5.93 -15.43 9.25
C ASN A 35 -5.55 -14.55 8.03
N VAL A 36 -4.55 -14.92 7.22
CA VAL A 36 -4.13 -14.13 6.03
C VAL A 36 -5.27 -13.92 5.04
N ARG A 37 -6.05 -14.98 4.78
CA ARG A 37 -7.17 -14.94 3.83
C ARG A 37 -8.24 -13.96 4.29
N GLU A 38 -8.56 -13.97 5.59
CA GLU A 38 -9.54 -13.07 6.20
C GLU A 38 -9.07 -11.62 6.13
N ARG A 39 -7.81 -11.35 6.50
CA ARG A 39 -7.23 -10.01 6.42
C ARG A 39 -7.21 -9.47 4.98
N MET A 40 -6.82 -10.28 4.00
CA MET A 40 -6.86 -9.86 2.59
C MET A 40 -8.30 -9.65 2.09
N ASN A 41 -9.27 -10.39 2.61
CA ASN A 41 -10.68 -10.12 2.34
C ASN A 41 -11.13 -8.79 2.97
N LEU A 42 -10.72 -8.49 4.19
CA LEU A 42 -10.95 -7.20 4.83
C LEU A 42 -10.37 -6.06 3.99
N VAL A 43 -9.12 -6.16 3.54
CA VAL A 43 -8.50 -5.16 2.65
C VAL A 43 -9.33 -4.94 1.38
N ARG A 44 -9.72 -6.03 0.70
CA ARG A 44 -10.55 -5.94 -0.51
C ARG A 44 -11.91 -5.28 -0.23
N ASN A 45 -12.54 -5.67 0.87
CA ASN A 45 -13.83 -5.12 1.30
C ASN A 45 -13.69 -3.63 1.65
N SER A 46 -12.61 -3.22 2.32
CA SER A 46 -12.31 -1.83 2.63
C SER A 46 -12.13 -0.99 1.36
N ILE A 47 -11.41 -1.49 0.34
CA ILE A 47 -11.28 -0.80 -0.95
C ILE A 47 -12.66 -0.56 -1.56
N VAL A 48 -13.51 -1.60 -1.57
CA VAL A 48 -14.88 -1.50 -2.10
C VAL A 48 -15.70 -0.51 -1.27
N PHE A 49 -15.64 -0.58 0.06
CA PHE A 49 -16.34 0.30 0.98
C PHE A 49 -15.97 1.77 0.76
N ILE A 50 -14.68 2.09 0.75
CA ILE A 50 -14.16 3.46 0.55
C ILE A 50 -14.68 4.05 -0.77
N ARG A 51 -14.60 3.27 -1.86
CA ARG A 51 -15.02 3.74 -3.18
C ARG A 51 -16.53 3.98 -3.29
N HIS A 52 -17.35 3.16 -2.63
CA HIS A 52 -18.80 3.36 -2.58
C HIS A 52 -19.21 4.51 -1.65
N ASN A 53 -18.41 4.78 -0.62
CA ASN A 53 -18.67 5.82 0.37
C ASN A 53 -17.80 7.06 0.17
N TRP A 54 -17.37 7.35 -1.07
CA TRP A 54 -16.54 8.52 -1.37
C TRP A 54 -17.25 9.87 -1.09
N ASN A 55 -18.58 9.84 -0.98
CA ASN A 55 -19.38 10.96 -0.50
C ASN A 55 -19.15 11.27 0.99
N GLN A 56 -18.65 10.31 1.78
CA GLN A 56 -18.27 10.47 3.18
C GLN A 56 -16.78 10.78 3.35
N TYR A 57 -16.16 11.44 2.36
CA TYR A 57 -14.72 11.74 2.35
C TYR A 57 -14.24 12.40 3.65
N ASP A 58 -14.97 13.39 4.15
CA ASP A 58 -14.59 14.11 5.38
C ASP A 58 -14.54 13.19 6.60
N LYS A 59 -15.47 12.22 6.67
CA LYS A 59 -15.46 11.21 7.73
C LYS A 59 -14.25 10.28 7.60
N LEU A 60 -13.97 9.77 6.40
CA LEU A 60 -12.81 8.92 6.13
C LEU A 60 -11.49 9.65 6.43
N MET A 61 -11.44 10.95 6.16
CA MET A 61 -10.27 11.77 6.41
C MET A 61 -10.07 12.05 7.91
N ASN A 62 -11.16 12.32 8.64
CA ASN A 62 -11.09 12.44 10.10
C ASN A 62 -10.64 11.12 10.75
N ASP A 63 -11.18 9.98 10.31
CA ASP A 63 -10.78 8.66 10.78
C ASP A 63 -9.31 8.35 10.49
N LEU A 64 -8.79 8.79 9.34
CA LEU A 64 -7.37 8.68 9.00
C LEU A 64 -6.51 9.62 9.87
N GLY A 65 -6.94 10.86 10.07
CA GLY A 65 -6.23 11.85 10.89
C GLY A 65 -6.05 11.38 12.33
N SER A 66 -7.14 10.97 12.99
CA SER A 66 -7.07 10.42 14.36
C SER A 66 -6.14 9.22 14.45
N LEU A 67 -6.20 8.32 13.46
CA LEU A 67 -5.35 7.15 13.43
C LEU A 67 -3.86 7.48 13.32
N LEU A 68 -3.50 8.43 12.44
CA LEU A 68 -2.11 8.83 12.25
C LEU A 68 -1.56 9.56 13.50
N GLU A 69 -2.37 10.40 14.14
CA GLU A 69 -2.02 11.09 15.38
C GLU A 69 -1.86 10.11 16.56
N GLU A 70 -2.76 9.13 16.70
CA GLU A 70 -2.75 8.18 17.82
C GLU A 70 -1.67 7.10 17.72
N ASN A 71 -1.33 6.66 16.49
CA ASN A 71 -0.57 5.41 16.30
C ASN A 71 0.72 5.54 15.49
N CYS A 72 0.89 6.63 14.74
CA CYS A 72 1.93 6.70 13.73
C CYS A 72 2.92 7.85 13.98
N LEU A 73 2.43 9.02 14.38
CA LEU A 73 3.23 10.23 14.44
C LEU A 73 3.55 10.60 15.89
N SER A 74 4.80 10.38 16.31
CA SER A 74 5.35 11.03 17.50
C SER A 74 5.98 12.36 17.10
N PHE A 75 5.61 13.45 17.77
CA PHE A 75 6.21 14.76 17.56
C PHE A 75 7.09 15.10 18.76
N ASP A 76 8.41 14.89 18.61
CA ASP A 76 9.40 15.11 19.67
C ASP A 76 9.98 16.54 19.64
N ASN A 77 9.27 17.48 18.99
CA ASN A 77 9.61 18.89 18.82
C ASN A 77 10.90 19.15 18.00
N ASP A 78 11.17 18.33 16.99
CA ASP A 78 12.23 18.56 16.01
C ASP A 78 11.71 19.31 14.76
N GLU A 79 12.60 19.95 13.99
CA GLU A 79 12.25 20.70 12.76
C GLU A 79 11.58 19.78 11.73
N ASP A 80 12.08 18.56 11.60
CA ASP A 80 11.51 17.52 10.74
C ASP A 80 10.09 17.10 11.17
N ASP A 81 9.78 17.16 12.47
CA ASP A 81 8.45 16.84 13.00
C ASP A 81 7.44 17.94 12.66
N ALA A 82 7.87 19.20 12.71
CA ALA A 82 7.06 20.34 12.33
C ALA A 82 6.69 20.30 10.84
N GLU A 83 7.65 19.94 9.97
CA GLU A 83 7.39 19.78 8.54
C GLU A 83 6.48 18.57 8.25
N LEU A 84 6.66 17.46 8.97
CA LEU A 84 5.78 16.29 8.85
C LEU A 84 4.34 16.62 9.28
N ALA A 85 4.16 17.31 10.41
CA ALA A 85 2.87 17.77 10.90
C ALA A 85 2.18 18.71 9.91
N LYS A 86 2.95 19.64 9.31
CA LYS A 86 2.45 20.55 8.28
C LYS A 86 1.97 19.80 7.03
N ARG A 87 2.73 18.80 6.57
CA ARG A 87 2.34 17.94 5.44
C ARG A 87 1.09 17.13 5.74
N LEU A 88 1.00 16.55 6.94
CA LEU A 88 -0.18 15.84 7.38
C LEU A 88 -1.41 16.76 7.43
N SER A 89 -1.27 17.92 8.07
CA SER A 89 -2.35 18.91 8.15
C SER A 89 -2.85 19.31 6.77
N LYS A 90 -1.93 19.50 5.81
CA LYS A 90 -2.30 19.79 4.42
C LYS A 90 -3.01 18.62 3.74
N LEU A 91 -2.56 17.38 3.96
CA LEU A 91 -3.20 16.16 3.46
C LEU A 91 -4.64 16.03 3.98
N ILE A 92 -4.85 16.20 5.30
CA ILE A 92 -6.16 16.09 5.96
C ILE A 92 -7.12 17.18 5.49
N ASN A 93 -6.64 18.41 5.30
CA ASN A 93 -7.47 19.54 4.90
C ASN A 93 -7.69 19.65 3.38
N SER A 94 -7.24 18.67 2.58
CA SER A 94 -7.40 18.69 1.13
C SER A 94 -8.17 17.48 0.61
N ARG A 95 -9.10 17.76 -0.31
CA ARG A 95 -9.83 16.71 -1.03
C ARG A 95 -9.04 16.24 -2.24
N ARG A 96 -8.84 14.93 -2.35
CA ARG A 96 -8.26 14.28 -3.52
C ARG A 96 -9.34 13.66 -4.37
N ASN A 97 -9.20 13.80 -5.68
CA ASN A 97 -10.02 13.13 -6.68
C ASN A 97 -9.13 12.75 -7.86
N TRP A 98 -9.54 11.70 -8.58
CA TRP A 98 -8.92 11.34 -9.85
C TRP A 98 -9.17 12.43 -10.88
N ILE A 99 -8.13 12.81 -11.63
CA ILE A 99 -8.19 13.86 -12.65
C ILE A 99 -9.26 13.61 -13.71
N ASP A 100 -9.54 12.35 -14.03
CA ASP A 100 -10.56 11.94 -15.03
C ASP A 100 -12.00 12.02 -14.50
N ARG A 101 -12.19 12.34 -13.23
CA ARG A 101 -13.50 12.53 -12.58
C ARG A 101 -13.79 13.97 -12.18
N LEU A 102 -12.85 14.88 -12.44
CA LEU A 102 -13.03 16.29 -12.12
C LEU A 102 -14.09 16.92 -13.01
N LEU A 103 -14.84 17.86 -12.44
CA LEU A 103 -15.67 18.76 -13.21
C LEU A 103 -14.79 19.70 -14.06
N PRO A 104 -15.29 20.27 -15.18
CA PRO A 104 -14.49 21.09 -16.10
C PRO A 104 -13.73 22.26 -15.46
N ASP A 105 -14.25 22.80 -14.36
CA ASP A 105 -13.66 23.94 -13.62
C ASP A 105 -12.82 23.51 -12.42
N GLU A 106 -12.82 22.23 -12.06
CA GLU A 106 -12.01 21.70 -10.97
C GLU A 106 -10.58 21.47 -11.44
N LYS A 107 -9.61 22.01 -10.70
CA LYS A 107 -8.19 21.76 -10.92
C LYS A 107 -7.69 20.71 -9.94
N VAL A 108 -6.85 19.80 -10.42
CA VAL A 108 -6.07 18.93 -9.55
C VAL A 108 -5.11 19.81 -8.75
N ALA A 109 -5.07 19.62 -7.44
CA ALA A 109 -3.99 20.18 -6.63
C ALA A 109 -2.67 19.51 -7.04
N ASP A 110 -1.73 20.28 -7.58
CA ASP A 110 -0.42 19.81 -8.07
C ASP A 110 0.59 19.53 -6.93
N ASP A 111 0.04 19.35 -5.73
CA ASP A 111 0.80 19.33 -4.50
C ASP A 111 1.27 17.93 -4.12
N TYR A 112 0.55 16.89 -4.57
CA TYR A 112 0.88 15.47 -4.36
C TYR A 112 1.25 15.13 -2.89
N ASP A 113 0.56 15.75 -1.92
CA ASP A 113 1.01 15.69 -0.52
C ASP A 113 0.97 14.28 0.09
N ALA A 114 0.12 13.37 -0.39
CA ALA A 114 0.12 11.98 0.11
C ALA A 114 1.39 11.25 -0.33
N ILE A 115 1.82 11.41 -1.59
CA ILE A 115 3.14 10.90 -2.03
C ILE A 115 4.25 11.58 -1.24
N ARG A 116 4.26 12.92 -1.16
CA ARG A 116 5.33 13.65 -0.46
C ARG A 116 5.44 13.24 1.01
N LEU A 117 4.30 13.01 1.67
CA LEU A 117 4.26 12.51 3.03
C LEU A 117 4.88 11.11 3.10
N TYR A 118 4.42 10.19 2.25
CA TYR A 118 4.91 8.80 2.19
C TYR A 118 6.41 8.69 1.86
N THR A 119 6.94 9.57 1.00
CA THR A 119 8.34 9.53 0.55
C THR A 119 9.28 10.41 1.38
N SER A 120 8.77 11.17 2.36
CA SER A 120 9.64 11.88 3.31
C SER A 120 10.39 10.88 4.19
N ALA A 121 11.56 11.24 4.72
CA ALA A 121 12.37 10.32 5.53
C ALA A 121 11.58 9.78 6.75
N LYS A 122 11.04 10.68 7.58
CA LYS A 122 10.21 10.32 8.74
C LYS A 122 8.87 9.70 8.35
N GLY A 123 8.21 10.24 7.33
CA GLY A 123 6.92 9.70 6.87
C GLY A 123 7.06 8.29 6.32
N TYR A 124 8.11 7.99 5.55
CA TYR A 124 8.41 6.63 5.13
C TYR A 124 8.63 5.74 6.35
N GLU A 125 9.53 6.10 7.26
CA GLU A 125 9.81 5.28 8.45
C GLU A 125 8.56 4.98 9.27
N GLN A 126 7.77 6.00 9.61
CA GLN A 126 6.62 5.88 10.50
C GLN A 126 5.41 5.25 9.78
N ILE A 127 5.01 5.79 8.63
CA ILE A 127 3.83 5.32 7.89
C ILE A 127 4.06 3.93 7.35
N TYR A 128 5.22 3.64 6.74
CA TYR A 128 5.49 2.31 6.22
C TYR A 128 5.54 1.27 7.35
N SER A 129 6.15 1.59 8.49
CA SER A 129 6.20 0.68 9.64
C SER A 129 4.81 0.43 10.21
N PHE A 130 3.99 1.48 10.35
CA PHE A 130 2.62 1.36 10.83
C PHE A 130 1.73 0.58 9.86
N MET A 131 1.77 0.88 8.56
CA MET A 131 1.06 0.11 7.54
C MET A 131 1.45 -1.37 7.59
N ASN A 132 2.75 -1.65 7.71
CA ASN A 132 3.22 -3.02 7.84
C ASN A 132 2.72 -3.70 9.11
N LEU A 133 2.68 -3.00 10.24
CA LEU A 133 2.09 -3.51 11.48
C LEU A 133 0.62 -3.88 11.26
N VAL A 134 -0.18 -2.98 10.71
CA VAL A 134 -1.61 -3.22 10.42
C VAL A 134 -1.80 -4.38 9.44
N PHE A 135 -0.94 -4.54 8.44
CA PHE A 135 -1.07 -5.67 7.51
C PHE A 135 -0.47 -6.99 8.00
N ARG A 136 0.19 -7.01 9.16
CA ARG A 136 0.87 -8.21 9.70
C ARG A 136 0.32 -8.70 11.04
N SER A 137 -0.34 -7.87 11.84
CA SER A 137 -0.85 -8.26 13.16
C SER A 137 -2.03 -9.24 13.10
N GLU A 138 -2.14 -10.11 14.11
CA GLU A 138 -3.29 -11.00 14.35
C GLU A 138 -4.46 -10.20 14.96
N LEU A 139 -5.70 -10.46 14.51
CA LEU A 139 -6.82 -9.49 14.57
C LEU A 139 -7.72 -9.62 15.81
N PRO A 140 -7.90 -8.55 16.63
CA PRO A 140 -9.13 -8.29 17.38
C PRO A 140 -10.15 -7.46 16.59
N THR A 141 -11.38 -7.35 17.07
CA THR A 141 -12.55 -6.73 16.39
C THR A 141 -12.40 -5.24 16.07
N GLU A 142 -11.58 -4.47 16.82
CA GLU A 142 -11.36 -3.03 16.58
C GLU A 142 -10.45 -2.75 15.36
N PHE A 143 -9.92 -3.79 14.73
CA PHE A 143 -8.96 -3.72 13.65
C PHE A 143 -9.57 -3.37 12.28
N GLU A 144 -10.89 -3.46 12.10
CA GLU A 144 -11.54 -3.10 10.85
C GLU A 144 -11.38 -1.61 10.53
N ARG A 145 -11.55 -0.73 11.53
CA ARG A 145 -11.33 0.72 11.36
C ARG A 145 -9.88 1.02 10.97
N LEU A 146 -8.92 0.35 11.61
CA LEU A 146 -7.49 0.48 11.28
C LEU A 146 -7.22 0.09 9.81
N ILE A 147 -7.74 -1.07 9.37
CA ILE A 147 -7.58 -1.51 7.98
C ILE A 147 -8.25 -0.51 7.03
N ILE A 148 -9.46 -0.05 7.31
CA ILE A 148 -10.15 0.94 6.45
C ILE A 148 -9.31 2.20 6.31
N SER A 149 -8.83 2.78 7.41
CA SER A 149 -8.02 4.01 7.37
C SER A 149 -6.70 3.80 6.63
N VAL A 150 -6.00 2.68 6.85
CA VAL A 150 -4.75 2.40 6.12
C VAL A 150 -5.02 2.19 4.64
N VAL A 151 -6.08 1.46 4.27
CA VAL A 151 -6.48 1.28 2.87
C VAL A 151 -6.91 2.62 2.25
N PHE A 152 -7.50 3.51 3.03
CA PHE A 152 -7.83 4.86 2.56
C PHE A 152 -6.57 5.68 2.27
N LEU A 153 -5.57 5.65 3.15
CA LEU A 153 -4.27 6.30 2.90
C LEU A 153 -3.61 5.79 1.61
N VAL A 154 -3.67 4.47 1.36
CA VAL A 154 -3.20 3.85 0.12
C VAL A 154 -3.95 4.41 -1.09
N GLU A 155 -5.27 4.54 -0.99
CA GLU A 155 -6.07 5.10 -2.08
C GLU A 155 -5.71 6.57 -2.35
N LEU A 156 -5.39 7.37 -1.33
CA LEU A 156 -4.90 8.75 -1.51
C LEU A 156 -3.55 8.79 -2.24
N ILE A 157 -2.60 7.90 -1.87
CA ILE A 157 -1.31 7.76 -2.56
C ILE A 157 -1.53 7.35 -4.03
N ASN A 158 -2.45 6.41 -4.29
CA ASN A 158 -2.78 5.97 -5.63
C ASN A 158 -3.40 7.10 -6.48
N ILE A 159 -4.24 7.95 -5.89
CA ILE A 159 -4.80 9.12 -6.58
C ILE A 159 -3.67 10.09 -6.96
N ASP A 160 -2.78 10.41 -6.02
CA ASP A 160 -1.64 11.29 -6.30
C ASP A 160 -0.74 10.69 -7.41
N LEU A 161 -0.48 9.38 -7.39
CA LEU A 161 0.35 8.71 -8.40
C LEU A 161 -0.32 8.72 -9.78
N PHE A 162 -1.63 8.46 -9.82
CA PHE A 162 -2.41 8.50 -11.04
C PHE A 162 -2.42 9.90 -11.64
N ASN A 163 -2.69 10.92 -10.82
CA ASN A 163 -2.73 12.31 -11.23
C ASN A 163 -1.35 12.77 -11.71
N TYR A 164 -0.28 12.40 -10.99
CA TYR A 164 1.11 12.68 -11.37
C TYR A 164 1.43 12.08 -12.74
N SER A 165 1.16 10.78 -12.94
CA SER A 165 1.40 10.09 -14.22
C SER A 165 0.57 10.68 -15.36
N HIS A 166 -0.65 11.16 -15.07
CA HIS A 166 -1.49 11.78 -16.07
C HIS A 166 -0.92 13.12 -16.56
N ASN A 167 -0.44 13.95 -15.63
CA ASN A 167 0.11 15.29 -15.88
C ASN A 167 1.59 15.28 -16.31
N ALA A 168 2.29 14.16 -16.08
CA ALA A 168 3.71 14.03 -16.41
C ALA A 168 3.95 14.19 -17.94
N PRO A 169 5.06 14.84 -18.34
CA PRO A 169 5.49 14.87 -19.73
C PRO A 169 5.56 13.46 -20.34
N THR A 170 5.21 13.34 -21.62
CA THR A 170 5.20 12.05 -22.33
C THR A 170 6.56 11.33 -22.28
N SER A 171 7.66 12.08 -22.12
CA SER A 171 9.02 11.53 -22.01
C SER A 171 9.30 10.75 -20.71
N ILE A 172 8.50 10.96 -19.66
CA ILE A 172 8.62 10.26 -18.37
C ILE A 172 7.37 9.46 -17.99
N LYS A 173 6.32 9.55 -18.82
CA LYS A 173 5.09 8.79 -18.67
C LYS A 173 5.39 7.32 -18.97
N ASP A 174 4.92 6.43 -18.09
CA ASP A 174 5.12 4.98 -18.21
C ASP A 174 6.60 4.56 -18.21
N PHE A 175 7.33 4.90 -17.14
CA PHE A 175 8.69 4.40 -16.92
C PHE A 175 8.74 2.88 -17.15
N ASN A 176 9.53 2.48 -18.14
CA ASN A 176 9.80 1.08 -18.48
C ASN A 176 11.32 0.89 -18.43
N GLY A 177 11.82 0.35 -17.32
CA GLY A 177 13.25 0.18 -17.09
C GLY A 177 13.54 -0.66 -15.86
N VAL A 178 14.83 -0.82 -15.58
CA VAL A 178 15.30 -1.57 -14.41
C VAL A 178 15.38 -0.63 -13.20
N VAL A 179 14.75 -1.03 -12.09
CA VAL A 179 14.89 -0.36 -10.79
C VAL A 179 15.68 -1.24 -9.84
N TYR A 180 16.41 -0.60 -8.93
CA TYR A 180 17.21 -1.28 -7.92
C TYR A 180 16.65 -0.98 -6.53
N ARG A 181 16.64 -2.00 -5.65
CA ARG A 181 16.26 -1.86 -4.24
C ARG A 181 17.37 -2.40 -3.37
N GLY A 182 17.97 -1.52 -2.56
CA GLY A 182 18.85 -1.93 -1.48
C GLY A 182 18.05 -2.50 -0.32
N MET A 183 18.49 -3.61 0.24
CA MET A 183 17.91 -4.21 1.44
C MET A 183 19.04 -4.63 2.37
N TYR A 184 18.86 -4.38 3.67
CA TYR A 184 19.72 -4.95 4.71
C TYR A 184 19.12 -6.29 5.14
N LEU A 185 19.90 -7.36 4.99
CA LEU A 185 19.52 -8.72 5.39
C LEU A 185 20.58 -9.26 6.33
N ALA A 186 20.14 -9.87 7.42
CA ALA A 186 21.04 -10.58 8.31
C ALA A 186 21.57 -11.86 7.63
N GLU A 187 22.74 -12.32 8.04
CA GLU A 187 23.42 -13.45 7.39
C GLU A 187 22.58 -14.74 7.41
N ASP A 188 21.88 -14.99 8.51
CA ASP A 188 20.96 -16.11 8.68
C ASP A 188 19.79 -16.06 7.69
N GLN A 189 19.28 -14.86 7.36
CA GLN A 189 18.24 -14.65 6.36
C GLN A 189 18.76 -14.95 4.95
N ILE A 190 19.98 -14.54 4.62
CA ILE A 190 20.63 -14.84 3.34
C ILE A 190 20.86 -16.35 3.19
N GLN A 191 21.36 -17.00 4.24
CA GLN A 191 21.57 -18.45 4.24
C GLN A 191 20.24 -19.21 4.10
N SER A 192 19.18 -18.74 4.76
CA SER A 192 17.84 -19.33 4.65
C SER A 192 17.27 -19.17 3.25
N PHE A 193 17.41 -18.00 2.63
CA PHE A 193 17.00 -17.76 1.25
C PHE A 193 17.77 -18.66 0.26
N SER A 194 19.10 -18.76 0.43
CA SER A 194 19.95 -19.64 -0.40
C SER A 194 19.49 -21.11 -0.32
N LYS A 195 19.16 -21.60 0.87
CA LYS A 195 18.62 -22.96 1.06
C LYS A 195 17.30 -23.16 0.31
N ILE A 196 16.40 -22.17 0.35
CA ILE A 196 15.12 -22.25 -0.38
C ILE A 196 15.37 -22.27 -1.88
N CYS A 197 16.27 -21.43 -2.41
CA CYS A 197 16.62 -21.45 -3.84
C CYS A 197 17.18 -22.79 -4.34
N GLN A 198 17.74 -23.61 -3.45
CA GLN A 198 18.27 -24.94 -3.78
C GLN A 198 17.20 -26.05 -3.78
N GLN A 199 16.01 -25.81 -3.22
CA GLN A 199 14.92 -26.81 -3.20
C GLN A 199 14.29 -27.01 -4.60
N PRO A 200 13.49 -28.07 -4.82
CA PRO A 200 12.69 -28.22 -6.04
C PRO A 200 11.72 -27.04 -6.24
N LEU A 201 11.42 -26.66 -7.49
CA LEU A 201 10.55 -25.51 -7.82
C LEU A 201 9.20 -25.52 -7.06
N SER A 202 8.60 -26.70 -6.88
CA SER A 202 7.37 -26.91 -6.12
C SER A 202 7.48 -26.57 -4.63
N GLU A 203 8.70 -26.47 -4.10
CA GLU A 203 9.00 -26.18 -2.69
C GLU A 203 9.56 -24.76 -2.48
N ARG A 204 9.94 -24.06 -3.57
CA ARG A 204 10.50 -22.69 -3.53
C ARG A 204 9.48 -21.59 -3.24
N TYR A 205 8.20 -21.93 -3.10
CA TYR A 205 7.13 -20.94 -2.99
C TYR A 205 7.16 -20.18 -1.65
N ILE A 206 8.01 -19.16 -1.58
CA ILE A 206 7.89 -18.08 -0.62
C ILE A 206 6.90 -17.09 -1.21
N SER A 207 5.74 -16.96 -0.59
CA SER A 207 4.87 -15.82 -0.81
C SER A 207 5.58 -14.58 -0.26
N ILE A 208 6.54 -14.01 -0.99
CA ILE A 208 7.12 -12.71 -0.67
C ILE A 208 6.04 -11.69 -1.06
N PRO A 209 5.41 -11.02 -0.11
CA PRO A 209 4.54 -9.93 -0.42
C PRO A 209 5.39 -8.87 -1.07
N LEU A 210 5.01 -8.52 -2.29
CA LEU A 210 5.14 -7.16 -2.75
C LEU A 210 4.40 -6.32 -1.70
N GLY A 211 5.12 -5.81 -0.71
CA GLY A 211 4.59 -4.79 0.18
C GLY A 211 4.15 -3.58 -0.66
N PHE A 212 3.66 -2.52 -0.01
CA PHE A 212 3.41 -1.24 -0.68
C PHE A 212 4.62 -0.66 -1.42
N SER A 213 5.80 -1.27 -1.24
CA SER A 213 6.93 -1.21 -2.16
C SER A 213 6.62 -1.97 -3.47
N SER A 214 5.87 -1.31 -4.33
CA SER A 214 5.67 -1.66 -5.74
C SER A 214 7.00 -2.03 -6.42
N THR A 215 7.06 -3.27 -6.90
CA THR A 215 7.62 -3.61 -8.22
C THR A 215 6.85 -4.84 -8.68
N SER A 216 5.86 -4.64 -9.54
CA SER A 216 5.24 -5.74 -10.27
C SER A 216 6.32 -6.47 -11.06
N LEU A 217 6.39 -7.80 -10.90
CA LEU A 217 6.95 -8.70 -11.91
C LEU A 217 5.86 -9.00 -12.93
#